data_AF-A0A955JUE8-F1
#
_entry.id   AF-A0A955JUE8-F1
#
_cell.length_a   1.000
_cell.length_b   1.000
_cell.length_c   1.000
_cell.angle_alpha   90.00
_cell.angle_beta   90.00
_cell.angle_gamma   90.00
#
_symmetry.space_group_name_H-M   'P 1'
#
loop_
_entity.id
_entity.type
_entity.pdbx_description
1 polymer ?
#
loop_
_entity_poly.entity_id
_entity_poly.type
_entity_poly.pdbx_seq_one_letter_code
_entity_poly.pdbx_strand_id
1 'polypeptide(L)'
;MSPEAIIALIGAGVVALTIVVIVLKFALRRAPLKPKKKSFVAKWKELQAYCKDKTTWPQALESADKLLDRALVKRGFKGQSMGERLTNAQKVLTDNESVWIAHKLAK
;
A
#
# COMPACT_ATOMS: atom_id res chain seq x y z
N MET A 1 22.67 -7.64 46.75
CA MET A 1 21.32 -7.63 46.15
C MET A 1 20.74 -9.01 46.34
N SER A 2 19.49 -9.12 46.77
CA SER A 2 18.89 -10.43 47.02
C SER A 2 18.58 -11.15 45.69
N PRO A 3 18.63 -12.49 45.64
CA PRO A 3 18.38 -13.25 44.42
C PRO A 3 17.04 -12.91 43.74
N GLU A 4 16.03 -12.54 44.52
CA GLU A 4 14.70 -12.14 44.05
C GLU A 4 14.75 -10.82 43.29
N ALA A 5 15.58 -9.87 43.72
CA ALA A 5 15.78 -8.60 43.04
C ALA A 5 16.44 -8.78 41.66
N ILE A 6 17.36 -9.73 41.54
CA ILE A 6 18.02 -10.05 40.27
C ILE A 6 17.02 -10.70 39.29
N ILE A 7 16.20 -11.64 39.77
CA ILE A 7 15.16 -12.29 38.95
C ILE A 7 14.10 -11.28 38.48
N ALA A 8 13.66 -10.38 39.36
CA ALA A 8 12.69 -9.34 39.01
C ALA A 8 13.23 -8.37 37.94
N LEU A 9 14.50 -7.96 38.04
CA LEU A 9 15.13 -7.08 37.06
C LEU A 9 15.25 -7.74 35.67
N ILE A 10 15.65 -9.01 35.62
CA ILE A 10 15.75 -9.77 34.37
C ILE A 10 14.36 -9.93 33.74
N GLY A 11 13.35 -10.31 34.54
CA GLY A 11 11.97 -10.46 34.07
C GLY A 11 11.39 -9.16 33.50
N ALA A 12 11.59 -8.04 34.20
CA ALA A 12 11.16 -6.73 33.73
C ALA A 12 11.84 -6.33 32.41
N GLY A 13 13.15 -6.62 32.26
CA GLY A 13 13.90 -6.38 31.03
C GLY A 13 13.33 -7.16 29.83
N VAL A 14 12.98 -8.43 30.02
CA VAL A 14 12.39 -9.27 28.95
C VAL A 14 11.00 -8.77 28.54
N VAL A 15 10.17 -8.36 29.51
CA VAL A 15 8.83 -7.81 29.22
C VAL A 15 8.95 -6.47 28.47
N ALA A 16 9.85 -5.58 28.91
CA ALA A 16 10.07 -4.32 28.22
C ALA A 16 10.56 -4.55 26.77
N LEU A 17 11.50 -5.48 26.57
CA LEU A 17 12.02 -5.80 25.24
C LEU A 17 10.93 -6.34 24.31
N THR A 18 10.07 -7.24 24.81
CA THR A 18 8.98 -7.80 24.00
C THR A 18 7.96 -6.74 23.60
N ILE A 19 7.58 -5.83 24.53
CA ILE A 19 6.70 -4.69 24.21
C ILE A 19 7.34 -3.80 23.14
N VAL A 20 8.63 -3.46 23.28
CA VAL A 20 9.34 -2.64 22.29
C VAL A 20 9.33 -3.31 20.92
N VAL A 21 9.61 -4.61 20.83
CA VAL A 21 9.60 -5.35 19.56
C VAL A 21 8.21 -5.36 18.93
N ILE A 22 7.14 -5.54 19.72
CA ILE A 22 5.76 -5.52 19.23
C ILE A 22 5.40 -4.14 18.69
N VAL A 23 5.70 -3.07 19.44
CA VAL A 23 5.46 -1.69 19.04
C VAL A 23 6.24 -1.35 17.78
N LEU A 24 7.52 -1.74 17.70
CA LEU A 24 8.36 -1.52 16.51
C LEU A 24 7.79 -2.23 15.29
N LYS A 25 7.37 -3.49 15.43
CA LYS A 25 6.73 -4.25 14.34
C LYS A 25 5.45 -3.57 13.87
N PHE A 26 4.64 -3.06 14.79
CA PHE A 26 3.40 -2.38 14.45
C PHE A 26 3.65 -1.02 13.77
N ALA A 27 4.67 -0.27 14.22
CA ALA A 27 5.08 0.99 13.63
C ALA A 27 5.70 0.79 12.23
N LEU A 28 6.59 -0.19 12.07
CA LEU A 28 7.21 -0.53 10.78
C LEU A 28 6.20 -1.06 9.76
N ARG A 29 5.18 -1.80 10.20
CA ARG A 29 4.05 -2.20 9.32
C ARG A 29 3.20 -1.02 8.85
N ARG A 30 3.20 0.10 9.58
CA ARG A 30 2.47 1.33 9.21
C ARG A 30 3.30 2.29 8.38
N ALA A 31 4.62 2.09 8.26
CA ALA A 31 5.45 2.94 7.43
C ALA A 31 5.09 2.72 5.94
N PRO A 32 4.66 3.77 5.20
CA PRO A 32 4.32 3.63 3.79
C PRO A 32 5.59 3.25 3.01
N LEU A 33 5.62 2.01 2.53
CA LEU A 33 6.72 1.51 1.71
C LEU A 33 6.73 2.31 0.40
N LYS A 34 7.74 3.16 0.21
CA LYS A 34 7.91 3.92 -1.04
C LYS A 34 7.84 2.93 -2.22
N PRO A 35 6.85 3.03 -3.12
CA PRO A 35 6.70 2.07 -4.20
C PRO A 35 7.95 2.10 -5.09
N LYS A 36 8.46 0.92 -5.46
CA LYS A 36 9.58 0.79 -6.41
C LYS A 36 9.16 1.34 -7.77
N LYS A 37 9.42 2.63 -8.01
CA LYS A 37 8.97 3.39 -9.21
C LYS A 37 9.26 2.65 -10.51
N LYS A 38 10.47 2.10 -10.67
CA LYS A 38 10.90 1.34 -11.86
C LYS A 38 9.95 0.19 -12.22
N SER A 39 9.45 -0.55 -11.22
CA SER A 39 8.54 -1.68 -11.45
C SER A 39 7.16 -1.23 -11.91
N PHE A 40 6.64 -0.13 -11.35
CA PHE A 40 5.36 0.44 -11.80
C PHE A 40 5.45 1.02 -13.21
N VAL A 41 6.56 1.70 -13.53
CA VAL A 41 6.80 2.23 -14.88
C VAL A 41 6.93 1.10 -15.91
N ALA A 42 7.63 0.02 -15.58
CA ALA A 42 7.74 -1.15 -16.49
C ALA A 42 6.36 -1.76 -16.77
N LYS A 43 5.58 -2.04 -15.72
CA LYS A 43 4.21 -2.56 -15.86
C LYS A 43 3.31 -1.61 -16.64
N TRP A 44 3.41 -0.30 -16.38
CA TRP A 44 2.64 0.69 -17.13
C TRP A 44 2.93 0.62 -18.64
N LYS A 45 4.20 0.51 -19.03
CA LYS A 45 4.59 0.34 -20.44
C LYS A 45 4.06 -0.96 -21.05
N GLU A 46 4.08 -2.06 -20.29
CA GLU A 46 3.48 -3.33 -20.74
C GLU A 46 1.97 -3.17 -21.00
N LEU A 47 1.25 -2.49 -20.10
CA LEU A 47 -0.20 -2.26 -20.27
C LEU A 47 -0.52 -1.40 -21.49
N GLN A 48 0.32 -0.42 -21.82
CA GLN A 48 0.13 0.40 -23.02
C GLN A 48 0.19 -0.43 -24.32
N ALA A 49 0.82 -1.61 -24.31
CA ALA A 49 0.80 -2.50 -25.47
C ALA A 49 -0.61 -3.04 -25.78
N TYR A 50 -1.47 -3.20 -24.77
CA TYR A 50 -2.87 -3.62 -24.95
C TYR A 50 -3.76 -2.52 -25.56
N CYS A 51 -3.30 -1.27 -25.62
CA CYS A 51 -4.06 -0.21 -26.29
C CYS A 51 -3.99 -0.30 -27.82
N LYS A 52 -3.10 -1.14 -28.38
CA LYS A 52 -2.94 -1.32 -29.82
C LYS A 52 -4.17 -1.94 -30.50
N ASP A 53 -4.86 -2.84 -29.81
CA ASP A 53 -6.05 -3.51 -30.31
C ASP A 53 -7.26 -3.16 -29.43
N LYS A 54 -8.37 -2.75 -30.07
CA LYS A 54 -9.62 -2.43 -29.40
C LYS A 54 -10.20 -3.63 -28.66
N THR A 55 -9.95 -4.84 -29.13
CA THR A 55 -10.40 -6.07 -28.44
C THR A 55 -9.73 -6.24 -27.08
N THR A 56 -8.52 -5.71 -26.90
CA THR A 56 -7.76 -5.78 -25.65
C THR A 56 -7.94 -4.55 -24.74
N TRP A 57 -8.73 -3.56 -25.15
CA TRP A 57 -8.99 -2.36 -24.33
C TRP A 57 -9.63 -2.65 -22.98
N PRO A 58 -10.64 -3.55 -22.87
CA PRO A 58 -11.20 -3.91 -21.56
C PRO A 58 -10.13 -4.46 -20.60
N GLN A 59 -9.26 -5.34 -21.11
CA GLN A 59 -8.14 -5.90 -20.33
C GLN A 59 -7.13 -4.82 -19.95
N ALA A 60 -6.82 -3.88 -20.85
CA ALA A 60 -5.92 -2.76 -20.58
C ALA A 60 -6.45 -1.91 -19.41
N LEU A 61 -7.74 -1.60 -19.44
CA LEU A 61 -8.41 -0.77 -18.44
C LEU A 61 -8.47 -1.46 -17.07
N GLU A 62 -8.92 -2.72 -17.02
CA GLU A 62 -8.96 -3.50 -15.78
C GLU A 62 -7.57 -3.66 -15.15
N SER A 63 -6.55 -3.92 -16.00
CA SER A 63 -5.19 -4.10 -15.52
C SER A 63 -4.54 -2.79 -15.05
N ALA A 64 -4.89 -1.67 -15.67
CA ALA A 64 -4.46 -0.33 -15.25
C ALA A 64 -5.09 0.04 -13.90
N ASP A 65 -6.37 -0.24 -13.72
CA ASP A 65 -7.10 -0.03 -12.46
C ASP A 65 -6.45 -0.83 -11.31
N LYS A 66 -6.18 -2.12 -11.54
CA LYS A 66 -5.42 -2.98 -10.59
C LYS A 66 -4.00 -2.49 -10.34
N LEU A 67 -3.33 -1.87 -11.31
CA LEU A 67 -1.99 -1.31 -11.12
C LEU A 67 -2.05 -0.06 -10.23
N LEU A 68 -3.05 0.80 -10.43
CA LEU A 68 -3.29 1.96 -9.58
C LEU A 68 -3.62 1.55 -8.14
N ASP A 69 -4.50 0.57 -7.95
CA ASP A 69 -4.86 0.09 -6.61
C ASP A 69 -3.62 -0.40 -5.83
N ARG A 70 -2.76 -1.19 -6.48
CA ARG A 70 -1.48 -1.63 -5.90
C ARG A 70 -0.57 -0.45 -5.55
N ALA A 71 -0.59 0.63 -6.33
CA ALA A 71 0.18 1.83 -6.01
C ALA A 71 -0.38 2.53 -4.77
N LEU A 72 -1.71 2.65 -4.67
CA LEU A 72 -2.39 3.26 -3.52
C LEU A 72 -2.12 2.48 -2.23
N VAL A 73 -2.25 1.15 -2.26
CA VAL A 73 -1.93 0.28 -1.12
C VAL A 73 -0.48 0.46 -0.68
N LYS A 74 0.48 0.45 -1.61
CA LYS A 74 1.91 0.66 -1.26
C LYS A 74 2.19 2.04 -0.69
N ARG A 75 1.47 3.07 -1.15
CA ARG A 75 1.57 4.43 -0.60
C ARG A 75 0.87 4.58 0.76
N GLY A 76 0.19 3.55 1.26
CA GLY A 76 -0.44 3.54 2.59
C GLY A 76 -1.83 4.15 2.63
N PHE A 77 -2.50 4.32 1.48
CA PHE A 77 -3.90 4.75 1.46
C PHE A 77 -4.80 3.64 2.02
N LYS A 78 -5.61 4.00 3.02
CA LYS A 78 -6.52 3.08 3.71
C LYS A 78 -7.84 2.94 2.93
N GLY A 79 -8.53 1.83 3.15
CA GLY A 79 -9.82 1.51 2.53
C GLY A 79 -9.93 0.03 2.26
N GLN A 80 -11.14 -0.54 2.36
CA GLN A 80 -11.41 -1.94 2.04
C GLN A 80 -11.47 -2.13 0.52
N SER A 81 -12.17 -1.22 -0.16
CA SER A 81 -12.25 -1.17 -1.62
C SER A 81 -11.21 -0.23 -2.25
N MET A 82 -10.98 -0.41 -3.56
CA MET A 82 -10.19 0.54 -4.34
C MET A 82 -10.84 1.94 -4.35
N GLY A 83 -12.16 2.02 -4.47
CA GLY A 83 -12.89 3.29 -4.45
C GLY A 83 -12.65 4.09 -3.18
N GLU A 84 -12.70 3.46 -2.00
CA GLU A 84 -12.34 4.12 -0.73
C GLU A 84 -10.89 4.61 -0.71
N ARG A 85 -9.95 3.78 -1.21
CA ARG A 85 -8.54 4.18 -1.31
C ARG A 85 -8.36 5.37 -2.24
N LEU A 86 -9.13 5.43 -3.33
CA LEU A 86 -9.10 6.51 -4.31
C LEU A 86 -9.67 7.81 -3.74
N THR A 87 -10.80 7.75 -3.03
CA THR A 87 -11.37 8.89 -2.29
C THR A 87 -10.38 9.45 -1.27
N ASN A 88 -9.66 8.58 -0.55
CA ASN A 88 -8.62 9.00 0.40
C ASN A 88 -7.39 9.61 -0.30
N ALA A 89 -7.16 9.30 -1.57
CA ALA A 89 -6.05 9.81 -2.36
C ALA A 89 -6.38 11.07 -3.16
N GLN A 90 -7.63 11.56 -3.14
CA GLN A 90 -8.12 12.64 -3.99
C GLN A 90 -7.24 13.90 -4.01
N LYS A 91 -6.68 14.28 -2.85
CA LYS A 91 -5.85 15.49 -2.70
C LYS A 91 -4.41 15.34 -3.23
N VAL A 92 -4.01 14.10 -3.56
CA VAL A 92 -2.65 13.74 -3.98
C VAL A 92 -2.59 13.41 -5.47
N LEU A 93 -3.72 13.10 -6.09
CA LEU A 93 -3.82 12.86 -7.52
C LEU A 93 -3.82 14.20 -8.26
N THR A 94 -3.03 14.29 -9.32
CA THR A 94 -2.98 15.48 -10.18
C THR A 94 -4.32 15.73 -10.88
N ASP A 95 -4.98 14.65 -11.30
CA ASP A 95 -6.29 14.67 -11.93
C ASP A 95 -7.16 13.59 -11.30
N ASN A 96 -7.88 13.95 -10.24
CA ASN A 96 -8.73 13.03 -9.50
C ASN A 96 -10.00 12.66 -10.29
N GLU A 97 -10.58 13.60 -11.02
CA GLU A 97 -11.85 13.38 -11.73
C GLU A 97 -11.71 12.37 -12.86
N SER A 98 -10.70 12.55 -13.73
CA SER A 98 -10.45 11.62 -14.83
C SER A 98 -10.14 10.20 -14.32
N VAL A 99 -9.35 10.10 -13.23
CA VAL A 99 -9.02 8.81 -12.63
C VAL A 99 -10.26 8.15 -12.02
N TRP A 100 -11.14 8.92 -11.37
CA TRP A 100 -12.39 8.40 -10.81
C TRP A 100 -13.36 7.92 -11.90
N ILE A 101 -13.45 8.65 -13.01
CA ILE A 101 -14.25 8.24 -14.17
C ILE A 101 -13.70 6.95 -14.78
N ALA A 102 -12.38 6.88 -14.98
CA ALA A 102 -11.72 5.68 -15.52
C ALA A 102 -11.94 4.45 -14.62
N HIS A 103 -11.85 4.61 -13.30
CA HIS A 103 -12.15 3.55 -12.33
C HIS A 103 -13.58 3.02 -12.46
N LYS A 104 -14.55 3.92 -12.64
CA LYS A 104 -15.95 3.53 -12.87
C LYS A 104 -16.15 2.79 -14.19
N LEU A 105 -15.39 3.14 -15.23
CA LEU A 105 -15.46 2.47 -16.53
C LEU A 105 -14.82 1.08 -16.50
N ALA A 106 -13.84 0.87 -15.62
CA ALA A 106 -13.13 -0.39 -15.45
C ALA A 106 -13.95 -1.48 -14.74
N LYS A 107 -15.06 -1.10 -14.11
CA LYS A 107 -15.88 -1.93 -13.22
C LYS A 107 -17.25 -2.19 -13.82
#